data_AF-A0A1F6ZNN0-F1
#
_entry.id   AF-A0A1F6ZNN0-F1
#
_cell.length_a   1.000
_cell.length_b   1.000
_cell.length_c   1.000
_cell.angle_alpha   90.00
_cell.angle_beta   90.00
_cell.angle_gamma   90.00
#
_symmetry.space_group_name_H-M   'P 1'
#
loop_
_entity.id
_entity.type
_entity.pdbx_description
1 polymer ?
#
loop_
_entity_poly.entity_id
_entity_poly.type
_entity_poly.pdbx_seq_one_letter_code
_entity_poly.pdbx_strand_id
1 'polypeptide(L)'
;MTQVLWFEQFFSESLYATVLEGFALNEQAAAEKKLLAILELAARTILLEETEPAYQAEVAELLSSGDTNAITAWLSQQLLSITDALRERLERTILQIQAQLAAKSSSAILHSV
;
A
#
# COMPACT_ATOMS: atom_id res chain seq x y z
N MET A 1 -19.44 -0.96 -8.94
CA MET A 1 -18.11 -0.84 -9.59
C MET A 1 -17.12 -0.59 -8.49
N THR A 2 -16.22 -1.53 -8.22
CA THR A 2 -15.14 -1.34 -7.25
C THR A 2 -14.20 -0.31 -7.86
N GLN A 3 -14.00 0.82 -7.20
CA GLN A 3 -13.02 1.82 -7.64
C GLN A 3 -11.65 1.20 -7.44
N VAL A 4 -10.93 0.93 -8.53
CA VAL A 4 -9.53 0.48 -8.48
C VAL A 4 -8.73 1.63 -7.88
N LEU A 5 -8.07 1.41 -6.74
CA LEU A 5 -7.26 2.47 -6.14
C LEU A 5 -5.98 2.67 -6.97
N TRP A 6 -5.55 3.92 -7.10
CA TRP A 6 -4.45 4.32 -8.00
C TRP A 6 -3.12 3.61 -7.71
N PHE A 7 -2.94 3.11 -6.48
CA PHE A 7 -1.72 2.45 -6.03
C PHE A 7 -1.74 0.91 -6.16
N GLU A 8 -2.90 0.29 -6.41
CA GLU A 8 -3.03 -1.18 -6.47
C GLU A 8 -2.21 -1.82 -7.59
N GLN A 9 -1.96 -1.08 -8.66
CA GLN A 9 -1.14 -1.53 -9.79
C GLN A 9 0.37 -1.67 -9.48
N PHE A 10 0.83 -1.21 -8.32
CA PHE A 10 2.24 -1.20 -7.94
C PHE A 10 2.61 -2.31 -6.97
N PHE A 11 1.74 -3.28 -6.70
CA PHE A 11 2.12 -4.44 -5.91
C PHE A 11 1.51 -5.72 -6.47
N SER A 12 2.12 -6.86 -6.14
CA SER A 12 1.58 -8.16 -6.52
C SER A 12 0.27 -8.46 -5.78
N GLU A 13 -0.80 -8.70 -6.56
CA GLU A 13 -2.09 -9.17 -6.06
C GLU A 13 -1.96 -10.47 -5.26
N SER A 14 -1.06 -11.38 -5.67
CA SER A 14 -0.87 -12.65 -4.96
C SER A 14 -0.22 -12.46 -3.59
N LEU A 15 0.73 -11.52 -3.47
CA LEU A 15 1.31 -11.15 -2.17
C LEU A 15 0.25 -10.56 -1.26
N TYR A 16 -0.56 -9.64 -1.79
CA TYR A 16 -1.65 -9.02 -1.04
C TYR A 16 -2.70 -10.03 -0.58
N ALA A 17 -3.14 -10.93 -1.47
CA ALA A 17 -4.11 -11.98 -1.15
C ALA A 17 -3.59 -12.92 -0.06
N THR A 18 -2.30 -13.29 -0.10
CA THR A 18 -1.67 -14.14 0.93
C THR A 18 -1.73 -13.48 2.32
N VAL A 19 -1.63 -12.14 2.40
CA VAL A 19 -1.78 -11.42 3.67
C VAL A 19 -3.22 -11.48 4.18
N LEU A 20 -4.21 -11.34 3.29
CA LEU A 20 -5.63 -11.43 3.65
C LEU A 20 -6.06 -12.82 4.12
N GLU A 21 -5.51 -13.88 3.51
CA GLU A 21 -5.72 -15.26 3.92
C GLU A 21 -5.24 -15.53 5.35
N GLY A 22 -4.34 -14.71 5.88
CA GLY A 22 -3.90 -14.75 7.27
C GLY A 22 -4.95 -14.30 8.30
N PHE A 23 -6.07 -13.71 7.86
CA PHE A 23 -7.16 -13.27 8.73
C PHE A 23 -8.36 -14.24 8.68
N ALA A 24 -9.11 -14.32 9.77
CA ALA A 24 -10.35 -15.09 9.81
C ALA A 24 -11.38 -14.53 8.83
N LEU A 25 -12.19 -15.39 8.20
CA LEU A 25 -13.14 -15.02 7.14
C LEU A 25 -14.09 -13.86 7.52
N ASN A 26 -14.55 -13.84 8.77
CA ASN A 26 -15.44 -12.78 9.28
C ASN A 26 -14.72 -11.44 9.52
N GLU A 27 -13.39 -11.43 9.50
CA GLU A 27 -12.54 -10.24 9.70
C GLU A 27 -11.91 -9.75 8.41
N GLN A 28 -11.90 -10.55 7.34
CA GLN A 28 -11.20 -10.26 6.09
C GLN A 28 -11.60 -8.90 5.49
N ALA A 29 -12.90 -8.56 5.43
CA ALA A 29 -13.33 -7.27 4.89
C ALA A 29 -12.81 -6.07 5.71
N ALA A 30 -12.72 -6.22 7.04
CA ALA A 30 -12.17 -5.18 7.91
C ALA A 30 -10.64 -5.10 7.81
N ALA A 31 -9.98 -6.25 7.64
CA ALA A 31 -8.54 -6.34 7.41
C ALA A 31 -8.17 -5.71 6.06
N GLU A 32 -8.88 -6.04 4.99
CA GLU A 32 -8.73 -5.48 3.64
C GLU A 32 -8.77 -3.96 3.68
N LYS A 33 -9.82 -3.38 4.27
CA LYS A 33 -9.95 -1.93 4.41
C LYS A 33 -8.75 -1.30 5.14
N LYS A 34 -8.26 -1.93 6.20
CA LYS A 34 -7.10 -1.42 6.96
C LYS A 34 -5.81 -1.55 6.16
N LEU A 35 -5.61 -2.67 5.48
CA LEU A 35 -4.43 -2.90 4.64
C LEU A 35 -4.37 -1.91 3.50
N LEU A 36 -5.48 -1.68 2.78
CA LEU A 36 -5.53 -0.67 1.72
C LEU A 36 -5.22 0.73 2.25
N ALA A 37 -5.73 1.10 3.43
CA ALA A 37 -5.41 2.40 4.04
C ALA A 37 -3.92 2.53 4.41
N ILE A 38 -3.30 1.46 4.91
CA ILE A 38 -1.85 1.43 5.22
C ILE A 38 -1.04 1.57 3.92
N LEU A 39 -1.41 0.82 2.88
CA LEU A 39 -0.72 0.84 1.60
C LEU A 39 -0.88 2.18 0.88
N GLU A 40 -2.07 2.79 0.95
CA GLU A 40 -2.29 4.13 0.40
C GLU A 40 -1.41 5.18 1.10
N LEU A 41 -1.34 5.13 2.44
CA LEU A 41 -0.47 6.03 3.20
C LEU A 41 1.00 5.83 2.82
N ALA A 42 1.45 4.58 2.73
CA ALA A 42 2.81 4.26 2.31
C ALA A 42 3.09 4.80 0.90
N ALA A 43 2.18 4.58 -0.06
CA ALA A 43 2.30 5.06 -1.43
C ALA A 43 2.42 6.59 -1.49
N ARG A 44 1.59 7.31 -0.71
CA ARG A 44 1.66 8.78 -0.60
C ARG A 44 3.01 9.24 -0.06
N THR A 45 3.51 8.61 1.00
CA THR A 45 4.81 8.94 1.58
C THR A 45 5.95 8.69 0.59
N ILE A 46 5.95 7.55 -0.10
CA ILE A 46 6.94 7.23 -1.14
C ILE A 46 6.93 8.31 -2.22
N LEU A 47 5.76 8.68 -2.75
CA LEU A 47 5.68 9.69 -3.79
C LEU A 47 6.23 11.04 -3.37
N LEU A 48 5.96 11.48 -2.14
CA LEU A 48 6.51 12.73 -1.64
C LEU A 48 8.03 12.67 -1.50
N GLU A 49 8.58 11.55 -1.05
CA GLU A 49 10.04 11.37 -0.88
C GLU A 49 10.79 11.28 -2.20
N GLU A 50 10.21 10.62 -3.21
CA GLU A 50 10.82 10.47 -4.54
C GLU A 50 10.60 11.70 -5.44
N THR A 51 9.66 12.57 -5.10
CA THR A 51 9.43 13.84 -5.80
C THR A 51 10.48 14.88 -5.37
N GLU A 52 11.03 15.60 -6.33
CA GLU A 52 11.96 16.70 -6.04
C GLU A 52 11.32 17.74 -5.09
N PRO A 53 12.08 18.29 -4.12
CA PRO A 53 11.53 19.20 -3.11
C PRO A 53 10.73 20.39 -3.65
N ALA A 54 11.08 20.88 -4.84
CA ALA A 54 10.38 21.99 -5.49
C ALA A 54 8.93 21.67 -5.89
N TYR A 55 8.60 20.40 -6.13
CA TYR A 55 7.28 19.94 -6.60
C TYR A 55 6.49 19.19 -5.52
N GLN A 56 7.07 18.93 -4.34
CA GLN A 56 6.41 18.17 -3.27
C GLN A 56 5.07 18.78 -2.82
N ALA A 57 4.94 20.12 -2.81
CA ALA A 57 3.70 20.79 -2.43
C ALA A 57 2.57 20.52 -3.43
N GLU A 58 2.87 20.58 -4.73
CA GLU A 58 1.92 20.29 -5.81
C GLU A 58 1.47 18.82 -5.77
N VAL A 59 2.42 17.90 -5.56
CA VAL A 59 2.11 16.48 -5.42
C VAL A 59 1.29 16.20 -4.16
N ALA A 60 1.59 16.87 -3.04
CA ALA A 60 0.78 16.74 -1.82
C ALA A 60 -0.66 17.20 -2.03
N GLU A 61 -0.87 18.30 -2.76
CA GLU A 61 -2.21 18.80 -3.11
C GLU A 61 -2.95 17.82 -4.02
N LEU A 62 -2.28 17.32 -5.07
CA LEU A 62 -2.82 16.29 -5.97
C LEU A 62 -3.26 15.05 -5.19
N LEU A 63 -2.40 14.52 -4.31
CA LEU A 63 -2.72 13.35 -3.48
C LEU A 63 -3.88 13.65 -2.52
N SER A 64 -3.95 14.86 -1.97
CA SER A 64 -5.01 15.28 -1.04
C SER A 64 -6.38 15.41 -1.71
N SER A 65 -6.42 15.63 -3.03
CA SER A 65 -7.68 15.68 -3.79
C SER A 65 -8.48 14.37 -3.74
N GLY A 66 -7.79 13.23 -3.55
CA GLY A 66 -8.39 11.90 -3.60
C GLY A 66 -8.86 11.46 -4.99
N ASP A 67 -8.64 12.28 -6.03
CA ASP A 67 -9.02 11.94 -7.41
C ASP A 67 -8.06 10.89 -7.97
N THR A 68 -8.53 9.64 -7.96
CA THR A 68 -7.81 8.48 -8.48
C THR A 68 -7.40 8.69 -9.95
N ASN A 69 -8.27 9.28 -10.78
CA ASN A 69 -7.96 9.46 -12.20
C ASN A 69 -6.86 10.51 -12.39
N ALA A 70 -6.93 11.61 -11.64
CA ALA A 70 -5.90 12.65 -11.68
C ALA A 70 -4.54 12.11 -11.21
N ILE A 71 -4.52 11.34 -10.10
CA ILE A 71 -3.31 10.73 -9.56
C ILE A 71 -2.72 9.73 -10.55
N THR A 72 -3.53 8.83 -11.11
CA THR A 72 -3.09 7.85 -12.12
C THR A 72 -2.57 8.53 -13.38
N ALA A 73 -3.23 9.60 -13.84
CA ALA A 73 -2.79 10.36 -15.01
C ALA A 73 -1.44 11.04 -14.78
N TRP A 74 -1.22 11.63 -13.59
CA TRP A 74 0.05 12.21 -13.21
C TRP A 74 1.16 11.15 -13.10
N LEU A 75 0.87 10.01 -12.49
CA LEU A 75 1.81 8.87 -12.36
C LEU A 75 2.26 8.33 -13.73
N SER A 76 1.37 8.31 -14.72
CA SER A 76 1.71 7.84 -16.08
C SER A 76 2.77 8.70 -16.78
N GLN A 77 3.01 9.92 -16.29
CA GLN A 77 3.98 10.88 -16.82
C GLN A 77 5.30 10.89 -16.02
N GLN A 78 5.37 10.15 -14.91
CA GLN A 78 6.54 10.16 -14.03
C GLN A 78 7.69 9.30 -14.59
N LEU A 79 8.88 9.58 -14.08
CA LEU A 79 10.07 8.78 -14.37
C LEU A 79 9.92 7.35 -13.85
N LEU A 80 10.50 6.40 -14.58
CA LEU A 80 10.51 4.98 -14.19
C LEU A 80 11.04 4.76 -12.78
N SER A 81 12.02 5.57 -12.34
CA SER A 81 12.57 5.51 -10.98
C SER A 81 11.52 5.71 -9.89
N ILE A 82 10.56 6.60 -10.09
CA ILE A 82 9.47 6.85 -9.13
C ILE A 82 8.52 5.65 -9.08
N THR A 83 8.15 5.12 -10.25
CA THR A 83 7.24 3.98 -10.34
C THR A 83 7.88 2.67 -9.83
N ASP A 84 9.18 2.51 -10.01
CA ASP A 84 9.95 1.38 -9.50
C ASP A 84 10.11 1.46 -7.98
N ALA A 85 10.42 2.66 -7.45
CA ALA A 85 10.48 2.91 -6.01
C ALA A 85 9.12 2.63 -5.33
N LEU A 86 8.01 3.06 -5.96
CA LEU A 86 6.67 2.73 -5.50
C LEU A 86 6.46 1.22 -5.42
N ARG A 87 6.82 0.49 -6.48
CA ARG A 87 6.64 -0.96 -6.52
C ARG A 87 7.43 -1.66 -5.42
N GLU A 88 8.74 -1.44 -5.39
CA GLU A 88 9.63 -2.12 -4.46
C GLU A 88 9.23 -1.85 -3.01
N ARG A 89 8.93 -0.59 -2.68
CA ARG A 89 8.64 -0.19 -1.30
C ARG A 89 7.23 -0.62 -0.85
N LEU A 90 6.25 -0.66 -1.75
CA LEU A 90 4.93 -1.21 -1.43
C LEU A 90 4.97 -2.72 -1.23
N GLU A 91 5.64 -3.47 -2.10
CA GLU A 91 5.80 -4.92 -1.92
C GLU A 91 6.55 -5.25 -0.62
N ARG A 92 7.61 -4.50 -0.32
CA ARG A 92 8.33 -4.61 0.96
C ARG A 92 7.40 -4.33 2.15
N THR A 93 6.51 -3.35 2.05
CA THR A 93 5.53 -3.03 3.10
C THR A 93 4.56 -4.19 3.32
N ILE A 94 4.07 -4.81 2.24
CA ILE A 94 3.19 -6.00 2.31
C ILE A 94 3.93 -7.16 3.00
N LEU A 95 5.17 -7.45 2.60
CA LEU A 95 5.99 -8.50 3.20
C LEU A 95 6.26 -8.25 4.70
N GLN A 96 6.49 -6.99 5.09
CA GLN A 96 6.66 -6.62 6.50
C GLN A 96 5.38 -6.84 7.30
N ILE A 97 4.22 -6.48 6.75
CA ILE A 97 2.92 -6.75 7.38
C ILE A 97 2.73 -8.27 7.55
N GLN A 98 2.99 -9.05 6.50
CA GLN A 98 2.91 -10.51 6.54
C GLN A 98 3.78 -11.09 7.67
N ALA A 99 5.04 -10.64 7.78
CA ALA A 99 5.95 -11.08 8.82
C ALA A 99 5.46 -10.72 10.24
N GLN A 100 4.89 -9.52 10.41
CA GLN A 100 4.32 -9.09 11.70
C GLN A 100 3.10 -9.91 12.11
N LEU A 101 2.23 -10.27 11.16
CA LEU A 101 1.08 -11.13 11.41
C LEU A 101 1.53 -12.54 11.82
N ALA A 102 2.48 -13.13 11.08
CA ALA A 102 3.03 -14.45 11.42
C ALA A 102 3.69 -14.47 12.82
N ALA A 103 4.41 -13.40 13.19
CA ALA A 103 5.03 -13.25 14.51
C ALA A 103 3.98 -13.15 15.64
N LYS A 104 2.88 -12.40 15.43
CA LYS A 104 1.79 -12.30 16.42
C LYS A 104 1.09 -13.65 16.62
N SER A 105 0.80 -14.38 15.55
CA SER A 105 0.21 -15.72 15.64
C SER A 105 1.12 -16.68 16.41
N SER A 106 2.43 -16.62 16.16
CA SER A 106 3.42 -17.43 16.86
C SER A 106 3.54 -17.09 18.35
N SER A 107 3.47 -15.80 18.71
CA SER A 107 3.50 -15.35 20.11
C SER A 107 2.24 -15.74 20.88
N ALA A 108 1.06 -15.66 20.24
CA ALA A 108 -0.19 -16.10 20.86
C ALA A 108 -0.18 -17.59 21.23
N ILE A 109 0.45 -18.44 20.41
CA ILE A 109 0.62 -19.86 20.68
C ILE A 109 1.52 -20.10 21.90
N LEU A 110 2.63 -19.35 22.03
CA LEU A 110 3.61 -19.52 23.11
C LEU A 110 3.12 -19.05 24.48
N HIS A 111 2.19 -18.09 24.54
CA HIS A 111 1.61 -17.60 25.80
C HIS A 111 0.34 -18.34 26.24
N SER A 112 -0.14 -19.31 25.45
CA SER A 112 -1.34 -20.10 25.74
C SER A 112 -1.03 -21.47 26.34
N VAL A 113 0.23 -21.73 26.75
CA VAL A 113 0.72 -22.99 27.32
C VAL A 113 1.18 -22.79 28.77
#